data_AF-Q1K779-F1
#
_entry.id   AF-Q1K779-F1
#
_cell.length_a   1.000
_cell.length_b   1.000
_cell.length_c   1.000
_cell.angle_alpha   90.00
_cell.angle_beta   90.00
_cell.angle_gamma   90.00
#
_symmetry.space_group_name_H-M   'P 1'
#
loop_
_entity.id
_entity.type
_entity.pdbx_description
1 polymer ?
#
loop_
_entity_poly.entity_id
_entity_poly.type
_entity_poly.pdbx_seq_one_letter_code
_entity_poly.pdbx_strand_id
1 'polypeptide(L)'
;MVSHSEPPKEDLSAVALEHTIDEANALINGTSDVPKIQELDASKLVVTLADPNARQVPDEATANAASETICTDHMVTVSYNVESGWGVPELKPYGPISLMPTASVLHYATECFEGLKVFRGFDGKLRLFRPNLNAKRLLMSTLRIALPGFDPVEVEKLIAKLVAVDGAKWLPKDRPGSFLYIRPAVIGTQPQLGVQAPKQALLFITVSFMPRMDSPAGGMRLHTNPEDMIRAWVGGFGYAKVGANYGPSLLATNEARARGFHQILWLYGKEAYCTEAGASNFFIVWRAKESEGGKLQLLTAPLDDKLILDGVTRRSVLELAKARLAGEVEVVERRYTIDEVIEADKEGRIVEAFAAGTAFFIAPVSQIHHRGTDVHIPLGENDSGVYTTKIKSWMKDIMYGNEQHEWGVVINEE
;
A
#
# COMPACT_ATOMS: atom_id res chain seq x y z
N MET A 1 50.73 -4.94 10.96
CA MET A 1 49.31 -5.29 10.78
C MET A 1 48.79 -4.44 9.65
N VAL A 2 48.58 -5.03 8.47
CA VAL A 2 47.99 -4.33 7.32
C VAL A 2 46.51 -4.20 7.61
N SER A 3 46.03 -2.96 7.78
CA SER A 3 44.60 -2.68 7.90
C SER A 3 43.95 -2.91 6.54
N HIS A 4 43.22 -4.01 6.41
CA HIS A 4 42.27 -4.16 5.31
C HIS A 4 41.04 -3.34 5.67
N SER A 5 40.97 -2.11 5.17
CA SER A 5 39.70 -1.43 4.99
C SER A 5 38.94 -2.22 3.94
N GLU A 6 37.85 -2.88 4.33
CA GLU A 6 36.89 -3.41 3.36
C GLU A 6 36.48 -2.27 2.42
N PRO A 7 36.50 -2.47 1.08
CA PRO A 7 35.94 -1.50 0.17
C PRO A 7 34.46 -1.29 0.52
N PRO A 8 33.90 -0.08 0.32
CA PRO A 8 32.48 0.15 0.57
C PRO A 8 31.68 -0.87 -0.26
N LYS A 9 30.79 -1.62 0.41
CA LYS A 9 29.86 -2.51 -0.27
C LYS A 9 28.97 -1.63 -1.14
N GLU A 10 29.25 -1.59 -2.44
CA GLU A 10 28.36 -0.98 -3.42
C GLU A 10 27.03 -1.74 -3.38
N ASP A 11 25.96 -1.07 -2.94
CA ASP A 11 24.61 -1.61 -3.03
C ASP A 11 24.16 -1.56 -4.50
N LEU A 12 24.54 -2.59 -5.25
CA LEU A 12 24.22 -2.73 -6.67
C LEU A 12 22.73 -2.56 -6.97
N SER A 13 21.84 -2.88 -6.00
CA SER A 13 20.40 -2.74 -6.18
C SER A 13 19.91 -1.31 -6.02
N ALA A 14 20.44 -0.57 -5.04
CA ALA A 14 20.15 0.84 -4.87
C ALA A 14 20.72 1.66 -6.01
N VAL A 15 21.98 1.40 -6.39
CA VAL A 15 22.65 2.07 -7.51
C VAL A 15 21.93 1.77 -8.83
N ALA A 16 21.51 0.52 -9.08
CA ALA A 16 20.73 0.19 -10.27
C ALA A 16 19.35 0.88 -10.27
N LEU A 17 18.68 0.96 -9.12
CA LEU A 17 17.39 1.64 -9.00
C LEU A 17 17.52 3.15 -9.21
N GLU A 18 18.53 3.78 -8.61
CA GLU A 18 18.85 5.20 -8.81
C GLU A 18 19.23 5.47 -10.27
N HIS A 19 20.11 4.65 -10.86
CA HIS A 19 20.46 4.74 -12.27
C HIS A 19 19.24 4.57 -13.18
N THR A 20 18.35 3.62 -12.89
CA THR A 20 17.14 3.41 -13.70
C THR A 20 16.14 4.56 -13.52
N ILE A 21 16.03 5.13 -12.32
CA ILE A 21 15.22 6.33 -12.07
C ILE A 21 15.81 7.52 -12.81
N ASP A 22 17.13 7.71 -12.77
CA ASP A 22 17.84 8.78 -13.45
C ASP A 22 17.79 8.64 -14.97
N GLU A 23 17.92 7.42 -15.50
CA GLU A 23 17.69 7.10 -16.91
C GLU A 23 16.25 7.38 -17.32
N ALA A 24 15.26 6.95 -16.52
CA ALA A 24 13.86 7.27 -16.77
C ALA A 24 13.63 8.78 -16.77
N ASN A 25 14.21 9.52 -15.82
CA ASN A 25 14.14 10.97 -15.77
C ASN A 25 14.89 11.66 -16.93
N ALA A 26 16.02 11.11 -17.38
CA ALA A 26 16.83 11.65 -18.48
C ALA A 26 16.16 11.43 -19.84
N LEU A 27 15.46 10.30 -20.02
CA LEU A 27 14.59 10.04 -21.16
C LEU A 27 13.44 11.07 -21.22
N ILE A 28 12.79 11.32 -20.08
CA ILE A 28 11.73 12.35 -19.93
C ILE A 28 12.27 13.75 -20.26
N ASN A 29 13.50 14.07 -19.83
CA ASN A 29 14.11 15.39 -20.00
C ASN A 29 14.85 15.57 -21.35
N GLY A 30 14.88 14.54 -22.22
CA GLY A 30 15.36 14.65 -23.60
C GLY A 30 16.88 14.77 -23.77
N THR A 31 17.69 14.23 -22.85
CA THR A 31 19.15 14.43 -22.84
C THR A 31 19.99 13.24 -23.34
N SER A 32 19.40 12.20 -23.97
CA SER A 32 20.12 10.97 -24.37
C SER A 32 20.00 10.61 -25.86
N ASP A 33 21.09 10.11 -26.46
CA ASP A 33 21.19 9.55 -27.84
C ASP A 33 20.55 8.14 -28.02
N VAL A 34 19.69 7.71 -27.09
CA VAL A 34 18.99 6.41 -27.12
C VAL A 34 17.77 6.53 -28.06
N PRO A 35 17.42 5.48 -28.84
CA PRO A 35 16.18 5.49 -29.62
C PRO A 35 14.99 5.86 -28.75
N LYS A 36 14.25 6.90 -29.15
CA LYS A 36 13.13 7.45 -28.39
C LYS A 36 11.97 6.45 -28.38
N ILE A 37 11.94 5.56 -27.39
CA ILE A 37 10.79 4.67 -27.14
C ILE A 37 9.58 5.50 -26.71
N GLN A 38 8.37 5.03 -27.01
CA GLN A 38 7.16 5.74 -26.65
C GLN A 38 6.95 5.74 -25.13
N GLU A 39 6.79 6.93 -24.56
CA GLU A 39 6.41 7.10 -23.16
C GLU A 39 4.91 6.83 -22.96
N LEU A 40 4.54 6.48 -21.72
CA LEU A 40 3.13 6.38 -21.35
C LEU A 40 2.48 7.76 -21.51
N ASP A 41 1.36 7.83 -22.22
CA ASP A 41 0.69 9.09 -22.54
C ASP A 41 -0.82 8.91 -22.41
N ALA A 42 -1.36 9.34 -21.28
CA ALA A 42 -2.78 9.24 -20.95
C ALA A 42 -3.65 10.14 -21.84
N SER A 43 -3.07 11.15 -22.51
CA SER A 43 -3.83 12.01 -23.44
C SER A 43 -4.27 11.27 -24.70
N LYS A 44 -3.61 10.15 -25.02
CA LYS A 44 -3.94 9.27 -26.16
C LYS A 44 -4.96 8.20 -25.82
N LEU A 45 -5.50 8.18 -24.59
CA LEU A 45 -6.43 7.14 -24.13
C LEU A 45 -7.60 6.96 -25.12
N VAL A 46 -7.76 5.73 -25.60
CA VAL A 46 -8.92 5.32 -26.39
C VAL A 46 -9.99 4.78 -25.45
N VAL A 47 -11.21 5.31 -25.57
CA VAL A 47 -12.34 4.96 -24.71
C VAL A 47 -13.33 4.09 -25.49
N THR A 48 -13.58 2.88 -25.00
CA THR A 48 -14.64 1.97 -25.45
C THR A 48 -15.57 1.72 -24.28
N LEU A 49 -16.76 2.31 -24.34
CA LEU A 49 -17.75 2.17 -23.27
C LEU A 49 -18.41 0.79 -23.32
N ALA A 50 -18.61 0.18 -22.15
CA ALA A 50 -19.45 -0.99 -21.97
C ALA A 50 -20.92 -0.64 -22.21
N ASP A 51 -21.72 -1.66 -22.52
CA ASP A 51 -23.18 -1.54 -22.43
C ASP A 51 -23.52 -1.12 -20.98
N PRO A 52 -24.25 -0.01 -20.76
CA PRO A 52 -24.64 0.45 -19.42
C PRO A 52 -25.37 -0.61 -18.59
N ASN A 53 -25.98 -1.61 -19.22
CA ASN A 53 -26.69 -2.71 -18.59
C ASN A 53 -25.85 -4.00 -18.46
N ALA A 54 -24.61 -4.02 -18.93
CA ALA A 54 -23.74 -5.20 -18.89
C ALA A 54 -23.50 -5.71 -17.47
N ARG A 55 -23.50 -4.81 -16.48
CA ARG A 55 -23.38 -5.15 -15.06
C ARG A 55 -24.38 -4.36 -14.23
N GLN A 56 -25.08 -5.08 -13.37
CA GLN A 56 -25.91 -4.48 -12.33
C GLN A 56 -25.02 -4.06 -11.16
N VAL A 57 -25.32 -2.90 -10.57
CA VAL A 57 -24.64 -2.45 -9.35
C VAL A 57 -25.33 -3.10 -8.15
N PRO A 58 -24.69 -4.06 -7.47
CA PRO A 58 -25.27 -4.65 -6.27
C PRO A 58 -25.27 -3.63 -5.11
N ASP A 59 -26.08 -3.91 -4.09
CA ASP A 59 -25.83 -3.30 -2.79
C ASP A 59 -24.49 -3.77 -2.21
N GLU A 60 -23.95 -3.01 -1.26
CA GLU A 60 -22.61 -3.25 -0.71
C GLU A 60 -22.52 -4.57 0.07
N ALA A 61 -23.60 -5.02 0.72
CA ALA A 61 -23.60 -6.29 1.44
C ALA A 61 -23.53 -7.47 0.46
N THR A 62 -24.34 -7.43 -0.60
CA THR A 62 -24.32 -8.41 -1.70
C THR A 62 -22.95 -8.44 -2.38
N ALA A 63 -22.36 -7.27 -2.64
CA ALA A 63 -21.06 -7.18 -3.31
C ALA A 63 -19.93 -7.83 -2.49
N ASN A 64 -19.99 -7.68 -1.18
CA ASN A 64 -18.95 -8.15 -0.26
C ASN A 64 -19.15 -9.60 0.21
N ALA A 65 -20.36 -10.15 0.06
CA ALA A 65 -20.66 -11.56 0.33
C ALA A 65 -20.36 -12.48 -0.88
N ALA A 66 -20.09 -11.92 -2.05
CA ALA A 66 -19.78 -12.67 -3.26
C ALA A 66 -18.49 -13.50 -3.11
N SER A 67 -18.44 -14.65 -3.78
CA SER A 67 -17.23 -15.49 -3.87
C SER A 67 -16.13 -14.87 -4.72
N GLU A 68 -16.48 -13.85 -5.51
CA GLU A 68 -15.59 -13.14 -6.41
C GLU A 68 -15.63 -11.64 -6.13
N THR A 69 -14.52 -10.94 -6.39
CA THR A 69 -14.50 -9.48 -6.28
C THR A 69 -15.29 -8.85 -7.42
N ILE A 70 -16.38 -8.16 -7.08
CA ILE A 70 -17.20 -7.46 -8.06
C ILE A 70 -16.50 -6.16 -8.48
N CYS A 71 -16.18 -6.08 -9.77
CA CYS A 71 -15.55 -4.92 -10.39
C CYS A 71 -16.56 -4.07 -11.16
N THR A 72 -16.21 -2.80 -11.33
CA THR A 72 -16.93 -1.81 -12.15
C THR A 72 -17.03 -2.21 -13.62
N ASP A 73 -17.71 -1.40 -14.44
CA ASP A 73 -17.96 -1.71 -15.85
C ASP A 73 -16.68 -1.72 -16.70
N HIS A 74 -15.69 -0.91 -16.33
CA HIS A 74 -14.50 -0.71 -17.14
C HIS A 74 -13.21 -1.08 -16.40
N MET A 75 -12.16 -1.20 -17.19
CA MET A 75 -10.78 -1.24 -16.74
C MET A 75 -9.91 -0.43 -17.69
N VAL A 76 -8.74 -0.01 -17.23
CA VAL A 76 -7.69 0.54 -18.09
C VAL A 76 -6.65 -0.54 -18.35
N THR A 77 -6.15 -0.62 -19.59
CA THR A 77 -5.01 -1.46 -19.96
C THR A 77 -4.02 -0.70 -20.84
N VAL A 78 -2.72 -0.93 -20.65
CA VAL A 78 -1.66 -0.40 -21.50
C VAL A 78 -0.58 -1.46 -21.68
N SER A 79 -0.33 -1.88 -22.91
CA SER A 79 0.75 -2.81 -23.23
C SER A 79 2.09 -2.08 -23.30
N TYR A 80 3.17 -2.81 -23.08
CA TYR A 80 4.53 -2.33 -23.29
C TYR A 80 5.33 -3.35 -24.10
N ASN A 81 6.17 -2.85 -25.01
CA ASN A 81 7.19 -3.63 -25.70
C ASN A 81 8.50 -2.84 -25.71
N VAL A 82 9.62 -3.49 -25.40
CA VAL A 82 10.96 -2.85 -25.34
C VAL A 82 11.38 -2.14 -26.64
N GLU A 83 10.87 -2.58 -27.80
CA GLU A 83 11.20 -2.00 -29.10
C GLU A 83 10.41 -0.71 -29.40
N SER A 84 9.17 -0.61 -28.91
CA SER A 84 8.27 0.51 -29.21
C SER A 84 7.97 1.41 -28.02
N GLY A 85 8.21 0.96 -26.80
CA GLY A 85 7.76 1.60 -25.57
C GLY A 85 6.33 1.24 -25.17
N TRP A 86 5.68 2.14 -24.44
CA TRP A 86 4.29 2.02 -24.03
C TRP A 86 3.35 2.20 -25.22
N GLY A 87 2.36 1.31 -25.32
CA GLY A 87 1.28 1.41 -26.29
C GLY A 87 0.27 2.50 -25.95
N VAL A 88 -0.74 2.62 -26.79
CA VAL A 88 -1.88 3.52 -26.55
C VAL A 88 -2.71 2.98 -25.37
N PRO A 89 -2.99 3.78 -24.33
CA PRO A 89 -3.87 3.34 -23.26
C PRO A 89 -5.29 3.08 -23.75
N GLU A 90 -5.93 2.05 -23.21
CA GLU A 90 -7.32 1.70 -23.51
C GLU A 90 -8.15 1.72 -22.22
N LEU A 91 -9.24 2.47 -22.19
CA LEU A 91 -10.34 2.26 -21.24
C LEU A 91 -11.38 1.43 -21.97
N LYS A 92 -11.68 0.25 -21.45
CA LYS A 92 -12.56 -0.72 -22.12
C LYS A 92 -13.40 -1.51 -21.12
N PRO A 93 -14.41 -2.27 -21.57
CA PRO A 93 -15.19 -3.12 -20.68
C PRO A 93 -14.29 -4.07 -19.89
N TYR A 94 -14.56 -4.20 -18.59
CA TYR A 94 -13.81 -5.12 -17.73
C TYR A 94 -13.91 -6.55 -18.26
N GLY A 95 -12.77 -7.25 -18.30
CA GLY A 95 -12.72 -8.63 -18.77
C GLY A 95 -11.42 -9.35 -18.41
N PRO A 96 -11.30 -10.62 -18.79
CA PRO A 96 -10.10 -11.42 -18.52
C PRO A 96 -8.87 -10.90 -19.27
N ILE A 97 -7.70 -11.12 -18.69
CA ILE A 97 -6.40 -10.88 -19.35
C ILE A 97 -5.92 -12.20 -19.96
N SER A 98 -5.75 -12.23 -21.29
CA SER A 98 -5.23 -13.39 -22.00
C SER A 98 -3.70 -13.39 -21.98
N LEU A 99 -3.09 -14.39 -21.33
CA LEU A 99 -1.64 -14.54 -21.23
C LEU A 99 -1.17 -15.86 -21.84
N MET A 100 0.03 -15.84 -22.42
CA MET A 100 0.71 -17.07 -22.79
C MET A 100 1.06 -17.85 -21.51
N PRO A 101 0.97 -19.20 -21.49
CA PRO A 101 1.35 -20.00 -20.32
C PRO A 101 2.82 -19.82 -19.91
N THR A 102 3.67 -19.35 -20.83
CA THR A 102 5.09 -19.06 -20.61
C THR A 102 5.36 -17.61 -20.17
N ALA A 103 4.32 -16.83 -19.87
CA ALA A 103 4.46 -15.44 -19.42
C ALA A 103 5.25 -15.37 -18.10
N SER A 104 6.27 -14.51 -18.05
CA SER A 104 7.20 -14.44 -16.90
C SER A 104 6.50 -14.22 -15.56
N VAL A 105 5.38 -13.51 -15.53
CA VAL A 105 4.60 -13.30 -14.29
C VAL A 105 4.16 -14.61 -13.64
N LEU A 106 3.81 -15.62 -14.44
CA LEU A 106 3.30 -16.91 -13.96
C LEU A 106 4.40 -17.80 -13.35
N HIS A 107 5.67 -17.50 -13.61
CA HIS A 107 6.80 -18.35 -13.22
C HIS A 107 7.76 -17.66 -12.25
N TYR A 108 7.96 -16.35 -12.40
CA TYR A 108 9.01 -15.59 -11.70
C TYR A 108 8.49 -14.38 -10.93
N ALA A 109 7.17 -14.28 -10.74
CA ALA A 109 6.52 -13.21 -9.98
C ALA A 109 6.97 -11.80 -10.41
N THR A 110 7.14 -11.59 -11.72
CA THR A 110 7.40 -10.28 -12.33
C THR A 110 6.11 -9.45 -12.31
N GLU A 111 5.62 -9.17 -11.10
CA GLU A 111 4.39 -8.43 -10.86
C GLU A 111 4.48 -7.52 -9.62
N CYS A 112 3.89 -6.34 -9.76
CA CYS A 112 3.66 -5.44 -8.65
C CYS A 112 2.27 -4.81 -8.77
N PHE A 113 1.77 -4.27 -7.66
CA PHE A 113 0.45 -3.68 -7.61
C PHE A 113 0.39 -2.49 -6.66
N GLU A 114 -0.67 -1.70 -6.80
CA GLU A 114 -1.02 -0.64 -5.89
C GLU A 114 -2.41 -0.82 -5.27
N GLY A 115 -2.69 0.02 -4.28
CA GLY A 115 -3.92 -0.01 -3.50
C GLY A 115 -4.30 1.35 -2.98
N LEU A 116 -5.35 1.90 -3.56
CA LEU A 116 -5.96 3.17 -3.15
C LEU A 116 -7.49 3.07 -3.22
N LYS A 117 -8.17 4.12 -2.77
CA LYS A 117 -9.63 4.18 -2.73
C LYS A 117 -10.11 5.47 -3.39
N VAL A 118 -11.29 5.38 -4.02
CA VAL A 118 -12.11 6.54 -4.37
C VAL A 118 -13.27 6.62 -3.38
N PHE A 119 -13.54 7.82 -2.89
CA PHE A 119 -14.57 8.10 -1.91
C PHE A 119 -15.66 8.99 -2.50
N ARG A 120 -16.92 8.73 -2.16
CA ARG A 120 -18.01 9.68 -2.36
C ARG A 120 -18.15 10.51 -1.09
N GLY A 121 -17.74 11.76 -1.16
CA GLY A 121 -17.82 12.70 -0.06
C GLY A 121 -19.26 13.01 0.35
N PHE A 122 -19.43 13.53 1.56
CA PHE A 122 -20.73 14.02 2.06
C PHE A 122 -21.21 15.26 1.30
N ASP A 123 -20.32 15.96 0.59
CA ASP A 123 -20.62 17.02 -0.36
C ASP A 123 -20.98 16.50 -1.77
N GLY A 124 -21.11 15.18 -1.93
CA GLY A 124 -21.47 14.54 -3.19
C GLY A 124 -20.35 14.48 -4.22
N LYS A 125 -19.09 14.85 -3.92
CA LYS A 125 -17.96 14.79 -4.87
C LYS A 125 -17.20 13.47 -4.76
N LEU A 126 -16.63 13.01 -5.88
CA LEU A 126 -15.64 11.93 -5.88
C LEU A 126 -14.27 12.47 -5.43
N ARG A 127 -13.56 11.71 -4.60
CA ARG A 127 -12.21 12.05 -4.15
C ARG A 127 -11.26 10.86 -4.15
N LEU A 128 -10.04 11.08 -4.61
CA LEU A 128 -8.89 10.21 -4.38
C LEU A 128 -8.08 10.73 -3.20
N PHE A 129 -7.52 9.83 -2.39
CA PHE A 129 -6.65 10.20 -1.29
C PHE A 129 -5.18 9.99 -1.64
N ARG A 130 -4.43 11.09 -1.78
CA ARG A 130 -2.99 11.14 -2.09
C ARG A 130 -2.55 10.22 -3.25
N PRO A 131 -3.24 10.24 -4.41
CA PRO A 131 -2.97 9.30 -5.52
C PRO A 131 -1.54 9.38 -6.05
N ASN A 132 -0.91 10.56 -6.00
CA ASN A 132 0.47 10.77 -6.39
C ASN A 132 1.48 9.90 -5.62
N LEU A 133 1.25 9.65 -4.33
CA LEU A 133 2.12 8.80 -3.53
C LEU A 133 1.97 7.33 -3.92
N ASN A 134 0.76 6.89 -4.25
CA ASN A 134 0.53 5.54 -4.78
C ASN A 134 1.21 5.38 -6.15
N ALA A 135 1.05 6.33 -7.07
CA ALA A 135 1.65 6.25 -8.40
C ALA A 135 3.19 6.21 -8.33
N LYS A 136 3.81 7.02 -7.46
CA LYS A 136 5.27 6.97 -7.21
C LYS A 136 5.73 5.63 -6.63
N ARG A 137 4.97 5.03 -5.71
CA ARG A 137 5.30 3.71 -5.15
C ARG A 137 5.09 2.59 -6.16
N LEU A 138 4.11 2.70 -7.06
CA LEU A 138 3.94 1.78 -8.19
C LEU A 138 5.15 1.82 -9.12
N LEU A 139 5.61 3.02 -9.50
CA LEU A 139 6.82 3.18 -10.30
C LEU A 139 8.03 2.51 -9.62
N MET A 140 8.29 2.84 -8.35
CA MET A 140 9.40 2.25 -7.61
C MET A 140 9.30 0.71 -7.57
N SER A 141 8.10 0.17 -7.33
CA SER A 141 7.88 -1.27 -7.30
C SER A 141 8.09 -1.93 -8.67
N THR A 142 7.70 -1.24 -9.74
CA THR A 142 7.86 -1.67 -11.14
C THR A 142 9.33 -1.76 -11.50
N LEU A 143 10.11 -0.72 -11.20
CA LEU A 143 11.55 -0.69 -11.46
C LEU A 143 12.30 -1.74 -10.64
N ARG A 144 11.89 -1.99 -9.38
CA ARG A 144 12.54 -2.98 -8.52
C ARG A 144 12.54 -4.40 -9.09
N ILE A 145 11.57 -4.72 -9.94
CA ILE A 145 11.41 -6.02 -10.59
C ILE A 145 11.72 -5.98 -12.10
N ALA A 146 12.47 -4.96 -12.54
CA ALA A 146 12.94 -4.78 -13.91
C ALA A 146 11.81 -4.72 -14.95
N LEU A 147 10.64 -4.21 -14.56
CA LEU A 147 9.55 -3.86 -15.46
C LEU A 147 9.70 -2.39 -15.94
N PRO A 148 9.05 -2.00 -17.05
CA PRO A 148 9.19 -0.67 -17.64
C PRO A 148 8.75 0.46 -16.70
N GLY A 149 9.57 1.51 -16.61
CA GLY A 149 9.20 2.76 -15.94
C GLY A 149 8.14 3.56 -16.71
N PHE A 150 7.52 4.51 -16.04
CA PHE A 150 6.53 5.44 -16.57
C PHE A 150 6.50 6.72 -15.71
N ASP A 151 5.99 7.82 -16.23
CA ASP A 151 5.70 9.01 -15.41
C ASP A 151 4.50 8.71 -14.48
N PRO A 152 4.65 8.81 -13.14
CA PRO A 152 3.55 8.63 -12.20
C PRO A 152 2.30 9.46 -12.50
N VAL A 153 2.47 10.68 -13.03
CA VAL A 153 1.35 11.58 -13.35
C VAL A 153 0.44 10.98 -14.41
N GLU A 154 0.99 10.22 -15.36
CA GLU A 154 0.19 9.58 -16.41
C GLU A 154 -0.68 8.45 -15.86
N VAL A 155 -0.19 7.70 -14.88
CA VAL A 155 -1.01 6.72 -14.15
C VAL A 155 -2.10 7.41 -13.33
N GLU A 156 -1.80 8.54 -12.69
CA GLU A 156 -2.81 9.33 -11.97
C GLU A 156 -3.94 9.78 -12.89
N LYS A 157 -3.62 10.27 -14.09
CA LYS A 157 -4.61 10.67 -15.11
C LYS A 157 -5.48 9.49 -15.54
N LEU A 158 -4.88 8.31 -15.75
CA LEU A 158 -5.62 7.10 -16.12
C LEU A 158 -6.58 6.64 -15.01
N ILE A 159 -6.14 6.68 -13.74
CA ILE A 159 -7.01 6.39 -12.59
C ILE A 159 -8.16 7.39 -12.53
N ALA A 160 -7.87 8.69 -12.65
CA ALA A 160 -8.87 9.74 -12.60
C ALA A 160 -9.92 9.57 -13.70
N LYS A 161 -9.50 9.25 -14.92
CA LYS A 161 -10.41 9.02 -16.06
C LYS A 161 -11.29 7.77 -15.87
N LEU A 162 -10.75 6.67 -15.38
CA LEU A 162 -11.55 5.47 -15.05
C LEU A 162 -12.60 5.77 -13.98
N VAL A 163 -12.20 6.49 -12.93
CA VAL A 163 -13.10 6.92 -11.84
C VAL A 163 -14.17 7.91 -12.33
N ALA A 164 -13.82 8.84 -13.22
CA ALA A 164 -14.74 9.81 -13.79
C ALA A 164 -15.86 9.14 -14.60
N VAL A 165 -15.52 8.09 -15.37
CA VAL A 165 -16.46 7.32 -16.19
C VAL A 165 -17.37 6.42 -15.34
N ASP A 166 -16.80 5.65 -14.40
CA ASP A 166 -17.59 4.66 -13.64
C ASP A 166 -18.26 5.23 -12.39
N GLY A 167 -17.77 6.35 -11.87
CA GLY A 167 -18.11 6.83 -10.53
C GLY A 167 -19.58 7.21 -10.34
N ALA A 168 -20.23 7.77 -11.36
CA ALA A 168 -21.64 8.17 -11.27
C ALA A 168 -22.58 6.97 -11.04
N LYS A 169 -22.30 5.85 -11.71
CA LYS A 169 -23.09 4.61 -11.59
C LYS A 169 -22.70 3.79 -10.36
N TRP A 170 -21.41 3.58 -10.14
CA TRP A 170 -20.92 2.63 -9.13
C TRP A 170 -20.73 3.23 -7.74
N LEU A 171 -20.67 4.56 -7.64
CA LEU A 171 -20.54 5.26 -6.39
C LEU A 171 -21.43 6.51 -6.36
N PRO A 172 -22.76 6.36 -6.45
CA PRO A 172 -23.69 7.45 -6.75
C PRO A 172 -23.79 8.50 -5.64
N LYS A 173 -24.28 9.70 -5.99
CA LYS A 173 -24.35 10.87 -5.08
C LYS A 173 -25.34 10.70 -3.92
N ASP A 174 -26.36 9.87 -4.08
CA ASP A 174 -27.36 9.54 -3.05
C ASP A 174 -26.83 8.57 -1.98
N ARG A 175 -25.61 8.04 -2.18
CA ARG A 175 -24.88 7.21 -1.21
C ARG A 175 -23.56 7.88 -0.78
N PRO A 176 -23.59 9.02 -0.08
CA PRO A 176 -22.37 9.61 0.46
C PRO A 176 -21.76 8.73 1.56
N GLY A 177 -20.47 8.88 1.81
CA GLY A 177 -19.79 8.11 2.87
C GLY A 177 -19.44 6.67 2.47
N SER A 178 -19.49 6.33 1.18
CA SER A 178 -19.02 5.06 0.63
C SER A 178 -17.74 5.20 -0.19
N PHE A 179 -17.09 4.08 -0.48
CA PHE A 179 -15.87 4.03 -1.29
C PHE A 179 -15.86 2.83 -2.24
N LEU A 180 -15.01 2.91 -3.27
CA LEU A 180 -14.55 1.76 -4.05
C LEU A 180 -13.03 1.64 -3.94
N TYR A 181 -12.53 0.45 -4.18
CA TYR A 181 -11.10 0.17 -4.18
C TYR A 181 -10.54 0.20 -5.60
N ILE A 182 -9.37 0.79 -5.77
CA ILE A 182 -8.67 0.91 -7.04
C ILE A 182 -7.41 0.04 -6.97
N ARG A 183 -7.23 -0.81 -7.99
CA ARG A 183 -6.11 -1.75 -8.10
C ARG A 183 -5.37 -1.52 -9.42
N PRO A 184 -4.37 -0.62 -9.45
CA PRO A 184 -3.35 -0.60 -10.49
C PRO A 184 -2.41 -1.80 -10.30
N ALA A 185 -1.94 -2.39 -11.40
CA ALA A 185 -0.92 -3.43 -11.39
C ALA A 185 -0.10 -3.41 -12.67
N VAL A 186 1.15 -3.87 -12.58
CA VAL A 186 2.06 -4.05 -13.73
C VAL A 186 2.61 -5.45 -13.69
N ILE A 187 2.48 -6.18 -14.79
CA ILE A 187 2.90 -7.58 -14.92
C ILE A 187 3.80 -7.80 -16.14
N GLY A 188 4.80 -8.68 -16.02
CA GLY A 188 5.62 -9.14 -17.13
C GLY A 188 4.87 -10.17 -17.99
N THR A 189 4.67 -9.86 -19.26
CA THR A 189 3.85 -10.67 -20.19
C THR A 189 4.69 -11.42 -21.23
N GLN A 190 6.02 -11.26 -21.21
CA GLN A 190 6.91 -11.90 -22.17
C GLN A 190 6.75 -13.43 -22.16
N PRO A 191 6.47 -14.08 -23.31
CA PRO A 191 6.20 -15.51 -23.40
C PRO A 191 7.49 -16.34 -23.44
N GLN A 192 8.31 -16.26 -22.38
CA GLN A 192 9.62 -16.93 -22.32
C GLN A 192 9.96 -17.40 -20.90
N LEU A 193 10.47 -18.64 -20.79
CA LEU A 193 10.88 -19.28 -19.54
C LEU A 193 12.33 -18.94 -19.11
N GLY A 194 13.04 -18.09 -19.85
CA GLY A 194 14.37 -17.64 -19.44
C GLY A 194 14.25 -16.60 -18.33
N VAL A 195 15.03 -16.75 -17.24
CA VAL A 195 15.09 -15.74 -16.18
C VAL A 195 15.87 -14.52 -16.67
N GLN A 196 15.15 -13.47 -17.06
CA GLN A 196 15.69 -12.21 -17.57
C GLN A 196 14.67 -11.08 -17.39
N ALA A 197 15.11 -9.83 -17.56
CA ALA A 197 14.22 -8.68 -17.57
C ALA A 197 13.14 -8.83 -18.66
N PRO A 198 11.83 -8.70 -18.33
CA PRO A 198 10.76 -8.85 -19.31
C PRO A 198 10.81 -7.76 -20.38
N LYS A 199 10.82 -8.17 -21.66
CA LYS A 199 10.72 -7.26 -22.82
C LYS A 199 9.29 -6.84 -23.15
N GLN A 200 8.30 -7.47 -22.52
CA GLN A 200 6.88 -7.17 -22.69
C GLN A 200 6.23 -7.11 -21.31
N ALA A 201 5.34 -6.14 -21.13
CA ALA A 201 4.60 -5.95 -19.90
C ALA A 201 3.17 -5.45 -20.18
N LEU A 202 2.34 -5.48 -19.15
CA LEU A 202 0.99 -4.93 -19.15
C LEU A 202 0.78 -4.15 -17.86
N LEU A 203 0.42 -2.87 -17.99
CA LEU A 203 -0.20 -2.10 -16.93
C LEU A 203 -1.72 -2.26 -17.03
N PHE A 204 -2.40 -2.52 -15.92
CA PHE A 204 -3.86 -2.50 -15.87
C PHE A 204 -4.37 -1.87 -14.58
N ILE A 205 -5.57 -1.27 -14.66
CA ILE A 205 -6.22 -0.60 -13.54
C ILE A 205 -7.68 -1.05 -13.47
N THR A 206 -8.09 -1.53 -12.30
CA THR A 206 -9.47 -1.95 -12.03
C THR A 206 -10.03 -1.19 -10.84
N VAL A 207 -11.35 -0.99 -10.83
CA VAL A 207 -12.09 -0.46 -9.68
C VAL A 207 -13.09 -1.51 -9.22
N SER A 208 -13.16 -1.76 -7.91
CA SER A 208 -13.97 -2.83 -7.35
C SER A 208 -14.61 -2.47 -6.01
N PHE A 209 -15.64 -3.23 -5.64
CA PHE A 209 -16.03 -3.31 -4.25
C PHE A 209 -14.90 -3.93 -3.42
N MET A 210 -14.81 -3.49 -2.18
CA MET A 210 -13.97 -4.09 -1.17
C MET A 210 -14.73 -4.05 0.15
N PRO A 211 -14.73 -5.13 0.94
CA PRO A 211 -15.40 -5.15 2.23
C PRO A 211 -14.95 -3.97 3.09
N ARG A 212 -15.91 -3.31 3.75
CA ARG A 212 -15.60 -2.41 4.85
C ARG A 212 -14.98 -3.25 5.95
N MET A 213 -13.65 -3.18 6.02
CA MET A 213 -12.92 -3.80 7.09
C MET A 213 -12.97 -2.85 8.28
N ASP A 214 -14.08 -2.90 8.99
CA ASP A 214 -14.20 -2.27 10.29
C ASP A 214 -13.16 -2.90 11.24
N SER A 215 -12.76 -2.11 12.24
CA SER A 215 -11.89 -2.61 13.29
C SER A 215 -12.56 -3.84 13.93
N PRO A 216 -11.84 -4.95 14.13
CA PRO A 216 -12.43 -6.10 14.81
C PRO A 216 -13.02 -5.68 16.16
N ALA A 217 -14.19 -6.21 16.52
CA ALA A 217 -14.78 -5.96 17.83
C ALA A 217 -13.76 -6.36 18.92
N GLY A 218 -13.52 -5.48 19.90
CA GLY A 218 -12.46 -5.65 20.89
C GLY A 218 -11.03 -5.49 20.34
N GLY A 219 -10.85 -4.87 19.17
CA GLY A 219 -9.55 -4.56 18.57
C GLY A 219 -8.83 -5.74 17.91
N MET A 220 -7.81 -5.41 17.11
CA MET A 220 -7.00 -6.39 16.40
C MET A 220 -6.05 -7.12 17.35
N ARG A 221 -6.17 -8.44 17.37
CA ARG A 221 -5.23 -9.35 18.05
C ARG A 221 -4.12 -9.78 17.08
N LEU A 222 -2.86 -9.57 17.46
CA LEU A 222 -1.68 -9.90 16.67
C LEU A 222 -0.96 -11.13 17.25
N HIS A 223 -0.42 -11.98 16.39
CA HIS A 223 0.52 -13.04 16.76
C HIS A 223 1.87 -12.74 16.13
N THR A 224 2.98 -12.86 16.85
CA THR A 224 4.30 -12.66 16.22
C THR A 224 4.62 -13.79 15.24
N ASN A 225 5.42 -13.54 14.20
CA ASN A 225 5.78 -14.59 13.24
C ASN A 225 6.47 -15.80 13.91
N PRO A 226 6.35 -17.00 13.32
CA PRO A 226 7.19 -18.15 13.64
C PRO A 226 8.69 -17.83 13.50
N GLU A 227 9.54 -18.56 14.23
CA GLU A 227 10.99 -18.32 14.22
C GLU A 227 11.66 -18.59 12.86
N ASP A 228 11.08 -19.47 12.06
CA ASP A 228 11.55 -19.89 10.74
C ASP A 228 10.92 -19.06 9.60
N MET A 229 10.16 -18.02 9.92
CA MET A 229 9.50 -17.18 8.92
C MET A 229 9.81 -15.70 9.14
N ILE A 230 10.23 -15.02 8.08
CA ILE A 230 10.37 -13.56 8.03
C ILE A 230 9.61 -13.00 6.84
N ARG A 231 9.05 -11.80 6.97
CA ARG A 231 8.33 -11.14 5.88
C ARG A 231 9.27 -10.61 4.80
N ALA A 232 10.37 -10.03 5.24
CA ALA A 232 11.36 -9.34 4.43
C ALA A 232 12.69 -9.32 5.19
N TRP A 233 13.76 -8.94 4.50
CA TRP A 233 15.09 -8.77 5.06
C TRP A 233 15.78 -7.54 4.47
N VAL A 234 16.77 -7.01 5.18
CA VAL A 234 17.62 -5.91 4.69
C VAL A 234 18.40 -6.39 3.48
N GLY A 235 18.39 -5.61 2.39
CA GLY A 235 18.87 -6.01 1.07
C GLY A 235 17.85 -6.82 0.23
N GLY A 236 16.67 -7.11 0.79
CA GLY A 236 15.55 -7.71 0.08
C GLY A 236 14.75 -6.68 -0.74
N PHE A 237 13.44 -6.90 -0.81
CA PHE A 237 12.50 -6.05 -1.55
C PHE A 237 11.21 -5.77 -0.76
N GLY A 238 11.29 -5.83 0.58
CA GLY A 238 10.15 -5.60 1.48
C GLY A 238 9.53 -4.21 1.37
N TYR A 239 10.33 -3.22 0.95
CA TYR A 239 9.91 -1.84 0.68
C TYR A 239 9.09 -1.66 -0.60
N ALA A 240 9.12 -2.62 -1.52
CA ALA A 240 8.38 -2.59 -2.78
C ALA A 240 7.06 -3.39 -2.68
N LYS A 241 6.04 -2.95 -3.40
CA LYS A 241 4.70 -3.57 -3.38
C LYS A 241 4.57 -4.68 -4.43
N VAL A 242 5.45 -5.67 -4.34
CA VAL A 242 5.55 -6.80 -5.29
C VAL A 242 4.75 -8.01 -4.81
N GLY A 243 4.19 -8.79 -5.74
CA GLY A 243 3.36 -9.96 -5.40
C GLY A 243 4.08 -10.99 -4.51
N ALA A 244 5.38 -11.17 -4.75
CA ALA A 244 6.26 -12.08 -4.00
C ALA A 244 6.35 -11.79 -2.50
N ASN A 245 6.03 -10.57 -2.04
CA ASN A 245 6.00 -10.22 -0.61
C ASN A 245 4.75 -10.73 0.13
N TYR A 246 3.73 -11.21 -0.59
CA TYR A 246 2.42 -11.53 -0.02
C TYR A 246 2.14 -13.03 0.00
N GLY A 247 2.37 -13.74 -1.11
CA GLY A 247 2.08 -15.17 -1.22
C GLY A 247 2.67 -16.02 -0.08
N PRO A 248 3.98 -15.94 0.20
CA PRO A 248 4.62 -16.70 1.28
C PRO A 248 4.05 -16.41 2.69
N SER A 249 3.50 -15.21 2.91
CA SER A 249 2.96 -14.79 4.20
C SER A 249 1.63 -15.47 4.58
N LEU A 250 0.94 -16.08 3.60
CA LEU A 250 -0.39 -16.64 3.79
C LEU A 250 -0.40 -17.84 4.74
N LEU A 251 0.67 -18.62 4.78
CA LEU A 251 0.79 -19.79 5.67
C LEU A 251 0.69 -19.38 7.15
N ALA A 252 1.57 -18.48 7.60
CA ALA A 252 1.54 -17.98 8.98
C ALA A 252 0.27 -17.18 9.27
N THR A 253 -0.23 -16.42 8.30
CA THR A 253 -1.48 -15.65 8.48
C THR A 253 -2.68 -16.59 8.73
N ASN A 254 -2.77 -17.70 7.99
CA ASN A 254 -3.83 -18.69 8.17
C ASN A 254 -3.71 -19.41 9.52
N GLU A 255 -2.50 -19.76 9.93
CA GLU A 255 -2.25 -20.39 11.23
C GLU A 255 -2.63 -19.45 12.40
N ALA A 256 -2.24 -18.18 12.32
CA ALA A 256 -2.62 -17.18 13.31
C ALA A 256 -4.15 -17.01 13.39
N ARG A 257 -4.84 -16.98 12.24
CA ARG A 257 -6.31 -16.93 12.18
C ARG A 257 -6.99 -18.14 12.80
N ALA A 258 -6.48 -19.34 12.54
CA ALA A 258 -6.99 -20.57 13.15
C ALA A 258 -6.88 -20.55 14.69
N ARG A 259 -5.95 -19.75 15.24
CA ARG A 259 -5.74 -19.55 16.68
C ARG A 259 -6.48 -18.32 17.24
N GLY A 260 -7.33 -17.67 16.45
CA GLY A 260 -8.14 -16.52 16.87
C GLY A 260 -7.40 -15.17 16.82
N PHE A 261 -6.25 -15.09 16.16
CA PHE A 261 -5.56 -13.84 15.87
C PHE A 261 -5.95 -13.30 14.49
N HIS A 262 -5.86 -12.00 14.30
CA HIS A 262 -6.33 -11.36 13.07
C HIS A 262 -5.20 -11.22 12.04
N GLN A 263 -3.99 -10.90 12.50
CA GLN A 263 -2.81 -10.63 11.69
C GLN A 263 -1.53 -11.04 12.41
N ILE A 264 -0.44 -11.10 11.66
CA ILE A 264 0.91 -11.29 12.20
C ILE A 264 1.53 -9.95 12.59
N LEU A 265 2.20 -9.84 13.73
CA LEU A 265 3.21 -8.80 13.94
C LEU A 265 4.56 -9.34 13.47
N TRP A 266 5.07 -8.81 12.36
CA TRP A 266 6.32 -9.27 11.77
C TRP A 266 7.52 -8.74 12.57
N LEU A 267 8.34 -9.67 13.02
CA LEU A 267 9.60 -9.43 13.71
C LEU A 267 10.77 -9.73 12.77
N TYR A 268 11.86 -8.99 12.91
CA TYR A 268 13.06 -9.14 12.09
C TYR A 268 14.34 -9.14 12.93
N GLY A 269 15.31 -9.96 12.52
CA GLY A 269 16.62 -10.05 13.17
C GLY A 269 16.59 -10.88 14.46
N LYS A 270 17.79 -11.10 15.03
CA LYS A 270 17.95 -11.86 16.27
C LYS A 270 17.37 -11.11 17.47
N GLU A 271 17.37 -9.79 17.37
CA GLU A 271 16.84 -8.83 18.33
C GLU A 271 15.32 -8.73 18.28
N ALA A 272 14.67 -9.38 17.30
CA ALA A 272 13.21 -9.41 17.16
C ALA A 272 12.59 -8.01 17.04
N TYR A 273 13.13 -7.20 16.12
CA TYR A 273 12.62 -5.85 15.83
C TYR A 273 11.20 -5.91 15.28
N CYS A 274 10.30 -5.12 15.85
CA CYS A 274 8.93 -4.96 15.34
C CYS A 274 8.95 -4.19 14.02
N THR A 275 8.24 -4.69 13.01
CA THR A 275 8.21 -4.07 11.67
C THR A 275 6.81 -3.67 11.23
N GLU A 276 5.97 -4.64 10.86
CA GLU A 276 4.65 -4.43 10.26
C GLU A 276 3.61 -5.37 10.87
N ALA A 277 2.34 -4.94 10.87
CA ALA A 277 1.19 -5.73 11.29
C ALA A 277 0.44 -6.25 10.04
N GLY A 278 0.70 -7.50 9.66
CA GLY A 278 0.19 -8.11 8.44
C GLY A 278 0.75 -7.40 7.21
N ALA A 279 -0.13 -6.78 6.43
CA ALA A 279 0.19 -5.95 5.27
C ALA A 279 0.05 -4.44 5.55
N SER A 280 0.10 -4.04 6.84
CA SER A 280 -0.04 -2.65 7.30
C SER A 280 1.18 -2.25 8.13
N ASN A 281 1.50 -0.96 8.14
CA ASN A 281 2.51 -0.43 9.07
C ASN A 281 1.96 -0.48 10.50
N PHE A 282 2.85 -0.58 11.51
CA PHE A 282 2.47 -0.71 12.91
C PHE A 282 2.95 0.49 13.73
N PHE A 283 2.05 1.01 14.57
CA PHE A 283 2.30 2.15 15.44
C PHE A 283 1.99 1.78 16.89
N ILE A 284 2.79 2.28 17.81
CA ILE A 284 2.54 2.23 19.25
C ILE A 284 2.60 3.64 19.84
N VAL A 285 1.65 3.97 20.70
CA VAL A 285 1.69 5.16 21.54
C VAL A 285 2.02 4.73 22.96
N TRP A 286 3.09 5.27 23.52
CA TRP A 286 3.57 4.88 24.84
C TRP A 286 4.31 6.01 25.55
N ARG A 287 4.54 5.85 26.84
CA ARG A 287 5.41 6.74 27.61
C ARG A 287 6.85 6.28 27.48
N ALA A 288 7.74 7.19 27.09
CA ALA A 288 9.16 6.91 27.00
C ALA A 288 9.78 6.71 28.39
N LYS A 289 10.63 5.68 28.53
CA LYS A 289 11.26 5.31 29.81
C LYS A 289 12.27 6.36 30.29
N GLU A 290 13.06 6.91 29.38
CA GLU A 290 14.20 7.78 29.68
C GLU A 290 13.85 9.28 29.76
N SER A 291 12.60 9.65 29.52
CA SER A 291 12.19 11.06 29.58
C SER A 291 11.71 11.45 30.99
N GLU A 292 12.20 12.58 31.50
CA GLU A 292 11.62 13.21 32.70
C GLU A 292 10.11 13.43 32.49
N GLY A 293 9.29 12.84 33.37
CA GLY A 293 7.83 12.93 33.29
C GLY A 293 7.13 11.96 32.33
N GLY A 294 7.85 11.02 31.69
CA GLY A 294 7.22 9.98 30.85
C GLY A 294 6.54 10.55 29.60
N LYS A 295 7.30 11.31 28.81
CA LYS A 295 6.90 11.93 27.55
C LYS A 295 6.21 10.92 26.64
N LEU A 296 5.07 11.32 26.10
CA LEU A 296 4.26 10.47 25.25
C LEU A 296 4.84 10.47 23.83
N GLN A 297 5.03 9.28 23.26
CA GLN A 297 5.58 9.10 21.92
C GLN A 297 4.64 8.28 21.05
N LEU A 298 4.44 8.71 19.81
CA LEU A 298 3.91 7.90 18.71
C LEU A 298 5.10 7.32 17.95
N LEU A 299 5.33 6.02 18.12
CA LEU A 299 6.46 5.29 17.59
C LEU A 299 6.06 4.38 16.43
N THR A 300 6.86 4.38 15.37
CA THR A 300 6.82 3.40 14.28
C THR A 300 8.25 3.03 13.87
N ALA A 301 8.39 1.87 13.22
CA ALA A 301 9.66 1.45 12.66
C ALA A 301 10.09 2.36 11.49
N PRO A 302 11.41 2.55 11.27
CA PRO A 302 11.95 3.47 10.27
C PRO A 302 11.96 2.84 8.87
N LEU A 303 12.35 3.61 7.85
CA LEU A 303 12.37 3.18 6.44
C LEU A 303 13.80 3.12 5.84
N ASP A 304 14.81 3.47 6.63
CA ASP A 304 16.20 3.66 6.22
C ASP A 304 16.87 2.39 5.66
N ASP A 305 16.47 1.23 6.17
CA ASP A 305 17.04 -0.07 5.79
C ASP A 305 16.28 -0.80 4.66
N LYS A 306 15.27 -0.14 4.07
CA LYS A 306 14.41 -0.68 3.00
C LYS A 306 13.73 -2.02 3.37
N LEU A 307 13.55 -2.29 4.65
CA LEU A 307 12.85 -3.49 5.13
C LEU A 307 11.33 -3.36 5.02
N ILE A 308 10.81 -2.15 5.27
CA ILE A 308 9.39 -1.86 5.50
C ILE A 308 8.78 -1.14 4.29
N LEU A 309 7.51 -1.46 3.97
CA LEU A 309 6.76 -0.76 2.94
C LEU A 309 6.45 0.68 3.39
N ASP A 310 6.82 1.68 2.59
CA ASP A 310 6.47 3.09 2.83
C ASP A 310 4.98 3.34 2.54
N GLY A 311 4.12 3.02 3.50
CA GLY A 311 2.66 3.14 3.39
C GLY A 311 2.18 4.59 3.26
N VAL A 312 1.20 4.85 2.38
CA VAL A 312 0.59 6.18 2.24
C VAL A 312 -0.14 6.58 3.54
N THR A 313 -0.82 5.61 4.16
CA THR A 313 -1.48 5.83 5.45
C THR A 313 -0.46 6.09 6.56
N ARG A 314 0.65 5.34 6.63
CA ARG A 314 1.76 5.60 7.57
C ARG A 314 2.27 7.03 7.45
N ARG A 315 2.59 7.47 6.24
CA ARG A 315 3.05 8.84 5.97
C ARG A 315 2.02 9.88 6.42
N SER A 316 0.75 9.64 6.14
CA SER A 316 -0.35 10.55 6.54
C SER A 316 -0.53 10.62 8.06
N VAL A 317 -0.39 9.48 8.77
CA VAL A 317 -0.39 9.42 10.24
C VAL A 317 0.73 10.27 10.82
N LEU A 318 1.96 10.11 10.32
CA LEU A 318 3.13 10.87 10.80
C LEU A 318 2.98 12.37 10.53
N GLU A 319 2.54 12.75 9.34
CA GLU A 319 2.35 14.16 8.97
C GLU A 319 1.22 14.81 9.81
N LEU A 320 0.09 14.14 10.00
CA LEU A 320 -1.00 14.65 10.85
C LEU A 320 -0.60 14.72 12.32
N ALA A 321 0.08 13.71 12.85
CA ALA A 321 0.54 13.72 14.23
C ALA A 321 1.54 14.86 14.47
N LYS A 322 2.52 15.06 13.57
CA LYS A 322 3.46 16.19 13.65
C LYS A 322 2.75 17.53 13.58
N ALA A 323 1.70 17.66 12.76
CA ALA A 323 0.99 18.93 12.58
C ALA A 323 -0.03 19.24 13.69
N ARG A 324 -0.78 18.24 14.18
CA ARG A 324 -1.95 18.43 15.06
C ARG A 324 -1.74 17.99 16.50
N LEU A 325 -0.71 17.17 16.79
CA LEU A 325 -0.36 16.71 18.14
C LEU A 325 0.97 17.28 18.63
N ALA A 326 1.49 18.32 17.96
CA ALA A 326 2.71 19.00 18.37
C ALA A 326 2.58 19.49 19.82
N GLY A 327 3.56 19.13 20.65
CA GLY A 327 3.57 19.45 22.09
C GLY A 327 2.79 18.49 22.99
N GLU A 328 1.92 17.63 22.43
CA GLU A 328 1.21 16.58 23.16
C GLU A 328 1.90 15.21 23.01
N VAL A 329 2.29 14.87 21.77
CA VAL A 329 2.91 13.59 21.42
C VAL A 329 4.14 13.82 20.56
N GLU A 330 5.26 13.20 20.93
CA GLU A 330 6.46 13.18 20.10
C GLU A 330 6.38 12.06 19.05
N VAL A 331 6.63 12.41 17.79
CA VAL A 331 6.64 11.44 16.70
C VAL A 331 8.04 10.88 16.51
N VAL A 332 8.20 9.56 16.69
CA VAL A 332 9.49 8.88 16.65
C VAL A 332 9.49 7.80 15.57
N GLU A 333 10.51 7.80 14.72
CA GLU A 333 10.80 6.75 13.76
C GLU A 333 12.13 6.10 14.15
N ARG A 334 12.08 4.93 14.81
CA ARG A 334 13.28 4.18 15.22
C ARG A 334 13.00 2.69 15.27
N ARG A 335 14.05 1.88 15.24
CA ARG A 335 13.94 0.44 15.55
C ARG A 335 13.55 0.25 17.01
N TYR A 336 12.70 -0.74 17.27
CA TYR A 336 12.32 -1.18 18.61
C TYR A 336 12.02 -2.68 18.61
N THR A 337 12.33 -3.35 19.71
CA THR A 337 12.17 -4.80 19.83
C THR A 337 10.83 -5.17 20.45
N ILE A 338 10.42 -6.44 20.26
CA ILE A 338 9.28 -6.98 21.00
C ILE A 338 9.51 -6.99 22.52
N ASP A 339 10.76 -7.13 22.96
CA ASP A 339 11.13 -7.10 24.38
C ASP A 339 10.90 -5.71 24.99
N GLU A 340 11.19 -4.62 24.26
CA GLU A 340 10.85 -3.26 24.69
C GLU A 340 9.33 -3.07 24.85
N VAL A 341 8.53 -3.70 23.98
CA VAL A 341 7.06 -3.67 24.06
C VAL A 341 6.57 -4.45 25.29
N ILE A 342 7.11 -5.63 25.54
CA ILE A 342 6.79 -6.45 26.72
C ILE A 342 7.19 -5.72 28.02
N GLU A 343 8.34 -5.06 28.04
CA GLU A 343 8.77 -4.25 29.17
C GLU A 343 7.82 -3.07 29.40
N ALA A 344 7.42 -2.36 28.33
CA ALA A 344 6.48 -1.24 28.41
C ALA A 344 5.11 -1.65 28.97
N ASP A 345 4.63 -2.84 28.63
CA ASP A 345 3.40 -3.40 29.19
C ASP A 345 3.52 -3.66 30.70
N LYS A 346 4.59 -4.34 31.12
CA LYS A 346 4.87 -4.61 32.55
C LYS A 346 4.99 -3.34 33.38
N GLU A 347 5.52 -2.27 32.79
CA GLU A 347 5.69 -0.96 33.42
C GLU A 347 4.45 -0.05 33.28
N GLY A 348 3.37 -0.51 32.63
CA GLY A 348 2.15 0.29 32.43
C GLY A 348 2.34 1.53 31.55
N ARG A 349 3.31 1.50 30.63
CA ARG A 349 3.68 2.62 29.76
C ARG A 349 2.98 2.63 28.42
N ILE A 350 2.40 1.51 27.97
CA ILE A 350 1.65 1.44 26.72
C ILE A 350 0.32 2.19 26.89
N VAL A 351 0.02 3.10 25.96
CA VAL A 351 -1.24 3.85 25.93
C VAL A 351 -2.20 3.25 24.92
N GLU A 352 -1.73 2.98 23.70
CA GLU A 352 -2.52 2.36 22.63
C GLU A 352 -1.60 1.89 21.50
N ALA A 353 -2.10 1.05 20.59
CA ALA A 353 -1.39 0.66 19.38
C ALA A 353 -2.37 0.46 18.23
N PHE A 354 -1.91 0.61 17.00
CA PHE A 354 -2.75 0.46 15.82
C PHE A 354 -1.97 0.07 14.57
N ALA A 355 -2.66 -0.61 13.65
CA ALA A 355 -2.19 -0.89 12.31
C ALA A 355 -2.69 0.18 11.33
N ALA A 356 -1.84 0.61 10.39
CA ALA A 356 -2.10 1.66 9.41
C ALA A 356 -1.87 1.18 7.98
N GLY A 357 -2.92 1.19 7.14
CA GLY A 357 -2.83 0.79 5.73
C GLY A 357 -4.17 0.95 5.01
N THR A 358 -4.16 1.10 3.67
CA THR A 358 -5.36 1.46 2.86
C THR A 358 -6.61 0.63 3.18
N ALA A 359 -6.42 -0.66 3.50
CA ALA A 359 -7.48 -1.63 3.68
C ALA A 359 -8.34 -1.33 4.94
N PHE A 360 -7.76 -1.44 6.14
CA PHE A 360 -8.38 -1.11 7.44
C PHE A 360 -8.35 0.39 7.76
N PHE A 361 -7.56 1.13 7.00
CA PHE A 361 -7.16 2.50 7.26
C PHE A 361 -6.39 2.66 8.57
N ILE A 362 -7.08 2.70 9.69
CA ILE A 362 -6.52 2.68 11.04
C ILE A 362 -7.32 1.66 11.85
N ALA A 363 -6.66 0.59 12.28
CA ALA A 363 -7.24 -0.45 13.12
C ALA A 363 -6.55 -0.50 14.49
N PRO A 364 -7.29 -0.26 15.60
CA PRO A 364 -6.78 -0.47 16.95
C PRO A 364 -6.27 -1.90 17.12
N VAL A 365 -5.19 -2.05 17.87
CA VAL A 365 -4.64 -3.33 18.32
C VAL A 365 -4.96 -3.47 19.79
N SER A 366 -5.43 -4.65 20.20
CA SER A 366 -5.81 -4.95 21.59
C SER A 366 -4.88 -5.95 22.27
N GLN A 367 -4.18 -6.75 21.47
CA GLN A 367 -3.30 -7.78 22.00
C GLN A 367 -2.15 -8.08 21.04
N ILE A 368 -0.97 -8.34 21.58
CA ILE A 368 0.16 -8.96 20.86
C ILE A 368 0.56 -10.23 21.62
N HIS A 369 0.44 -11.37 20.96
CA HIS A 369 0.92 -12.64 21.49
C HIS A 369 2.33 -12.94 20.98
N HIS A 370 3.29 -13.08 21.90
CA HIS A 370 4.66 -13.43 21.61
C HIS A 370 5.13 -14.60 22.49
N ARG A 371 5.36 -15.77 21.88
CA ARG A 371 6.00 -16.93 22.53
C ARG A 371 5.42 -17.26 23.92
N GLY A 372 4.09 -17.34 24.04
CA GLY A 372 3.41 -17.65 25.31
C GLY A 372 3.21 -16.45 26.25
N THR A 373 3.67 -15.26 25.86
CA THR A 373 3.43 -14.00 26.58
C THR A 373 2.40 -13.17 25.83
N ASP A 374 1.40 -12.69 26.56
CA ASP A 374 0.39 -11.77 26.03
C ASP A 374 0.67 -10.34 26.51
N VAL A 375 0.93 -9.45 25.55
CA VAL A 375 0.96 -8.00 25.76
C VAL A 375 -0.45 -7.47 25.56
N HIS A 376 -1.02 -6.84 26.59
CA HIS A 376 -2.35 -6.26 26.51
C HIS A 376 -2.25 -4.79 26.14
N ILE A 377 -2.91 -4.40 25.04
CA ILE A 377 -2.93 -3.01 24.61
C ILE A 377 -4.24 -2.38 25.11
N PRO A 378 -4.18 -1.32 25.92
CA PRO A 378 -5.39 -0.65 26.39
C PRO A 378 -6.24 -0.15 25.22
N LEU A 379 -7.53 -0.41 25.28
CA LEU A 379 -8.53 0.19 24.41
C LEU A 379 -9.30 1.25 25.19
N GLY A 380 -9.70 2.32 24.51
CA GLY A 380 -10.61 3.32 25.05
C GLY A 380 -12.07 2.98 24.74
N GLU A 381 -12.93 4.00 24.76
CA GLU A 381 -14.33 3.88 24.37
C GLU A 381 -14.46 3.36 22.92
N ASN A 382 -15.49 2.55 22.65
CA ASN A 382 -15.75 1.96 21.33
C ASN A 382 -14.57 1.15 20.77
N ASP A 383 -13.84 0.45 21.64
CA ASP A 383 -12.71 -0.41 21.29
C ASP A 383 -11.55 0.33 20.57
N SER A 384 -11.39 1.63 20.83
CA SER A 384 -10.35 2.45 20.19
C SER A 384 -9.70 3.45 21.15
N GLY A 385 -8.38 3.62 21.03
CA GLY A 385 -7.63 4.64 21.76
C GLY A 385 -7.93 6.07 21.28
N VAL A 386 -7.57 7.06 22.10
CA VAL A 386 -7.81 8.48 21.83
C VAL A 386 -7.06 8.95 20.59
N TYR A 387 -5.78 8.57 20.43
CA TYR A 387 -4.99 9.03 19.28
C TYR A 387 -5.40 8.31 18.00
N THR A 388 -5.67 7.02 18.11
CA THR A 388 -6.20 6.16 17.05
C THR A 388 -7.50 6.74 16.51
N THR A 389 -8.41 7.15 17.39
CA THR A 389 -9.69 7.79 17.03
C THR A 389 -9.48 9.16 16.39
N LYS A 390 -8.67 10.05 17.00
CA LYS A 390 -8.36 11.39 16.45
C LYS A 390 -7.80 11.29 15.03
N ILE A 391 -6.76 10.48 14.84
CA ILE A 391 -6.07 10.32 13.55
C ILE A 391 -7.01 9.73 12.50
N LYS A 392 -7.77 8.68 12.85
CA LYS A 392 -8.78 8.09 11.96
C LYS A 392 -9.84 9.10 11.55
N SER A 393 -10.31 9.94 12.48
CA SER A 393 -11.30 10.99 12.19
C SER A 393 -10.76 12.04 11.22
N TRP A 394 -9.61 12.65 11.51
CA TRP A 394 -9.03 13.69 10.66
C TRP A 394 -8.86 13.24 9.22
N MET A 395 -8.36 12.01 9.04
CA MET A 395 -8.19 11.48 7.71
C MET A 395 -9.55 11.16 7.04
N LYS A 396 -10.55 10.67 7.78
CA LYS A 396 -11.91 10.48 7.26
C LYS A 396 -12.50 11.82 6.81
N ASP A 397 -12.28 12.88 7.58
CA ASP A 397 -12.79 14.21 7.26
C ASP A 397 -12.22 14.73 5.94
N ILE A 398 -10.93 14.49 5.68
CA ILE A 398 -10.29 14.79 4.40
C ILE A 398 -10.87 13.92 3.26
N MET A 399 -10.93 12.61 3.46
CA MET A 399 -11.35 11.64 2.43
C MET A 399 -12.79 11.87 1.97
N TYR A 400 -13.69 12.18 2.90
CA TYR A 400 -15.11 12.38 2.63
C TYR A 400 -15.51 13.86 2.52
N GLY A 401 -14.55 14.77 2.52
CA GLY A 401 -14.77 16.19 2.21
C GLY A 401 -15.41 17.01 3.32
N ASN A 402 -15.41 16.53 4.57
CA ASN A 402 -15.75 17.37 5.74
C ASN A 402 -14.66 18.43 5.98
N GLU A 403 -13.42 18.12 5.59
CA GLU A 403 -12.28 19.04 5.60
C GLU A 403 -11.73 19.16 4.17
N GLN A 404 -11.63 20.38 3.64
CA GLN A 404 -10.95 20.60 2.36
C GLN A 404 -9.44 20.58 2.59
N HIS A 405 -8.74 19.68 1.90
CA HIS A 405 -7.31 19.49 2.03
C HIS A 405 -6.72 19.02 0.70
N GLU A 406 -5.49 19.41 0.40
CA GLU A 406 -4.75 19.00 -0.82
C GLU A 406 -4.58 17.47 -0.97
N TRP A 407 -4.80 16.69 0.10
CA TRP A 407 -4.69 15.24 0.06
C TRP A 407 -5.94 14.58 -0.54
N GLY A 408 -7.08 15.25 -0.50
CA GLY A 408 -8.35 14.80 -1.08
C GLY A 408 -8.56 15.38 -2.48
N VAL A 409 -7.97 14.74 -3.49
CA VAL A 409 -8.04 15.19 -4.89
C VAL A 409 -9.43 14.93 -5.45
N VAL A 410 -10.17 16.00 -5.77
CA VAL A 410 -11.52 15.92 -6.33
C VAL A 410 -11.47 15.47 -7.80
N ILE A 411 -12.32 14.52 -8.15
CA ILE A 411 -12.50 14.04 -9.53
C ILE A 411 -13.84 14.53 -10.07
N ASN A 412 -13.81 15.11 -11.28
CA ASN A 412 -15.02 15.49 -11.99
C ASN A 412 -15.57 14.27 -12.74
N GLU A 413 -16.87 14.02 -12.56
CA GLU A 413 -17.61 12.95 -13.25
C GLU A 413 -17.93 13.35 -14.69
N GLU A 414 -18.13 12.35 -15.56
CA GLU A 414 -18.52 12.53 -16.97
C GLU A 414 -20.01 12.37 -17.24
#